data_AF-A0A9W4SG00-F1
#
_entry.id   AF-A0A9W4SG00-F1
#
_cell.length_a   1.000
_cell.length_b   1.000
_cell.length_c   1.000
_cell.angle_alpha   90.00
_cell.angle_beta   90.00
_cell.angle_gamma   90.00
#
_symmetry.space_group_name_H-M   'P 1'
#
loop_
_entity.id
_entity.type
_entity.pdbx_description
1 polymer ?
#
loop_
_entity_poly.entity_id
_entity_poly.type
_entity_poly.pdbx_seq_one_letter_code
_entity_poly.pdbx_strand_id
1 'polypeptide(L)'
;MVIKQDVLVFGEIRHAKKSFEEMKERYEFKEFNSTKNDFLLEATTKYEKVVAILLAHGADQIVDRFDTEVLDALSPDVNVILVIGNASDLVDVKAATENGVFVADTVSEFQLTEEEIEQAALDNLEFALITGVPKDTVNKIEEVSEVAAGKAVELVAANGEMNDLDLSDIQINI
;
A
#
# COMPACT_ATOMS: atom_id res chain seq x y z
N MET A 1 -11.89 5.89 20.79
CA MET A 1 -10.99 6.45 19.76
C MET A 1 -11.12 5.54 18.55
N VAL A 2 -11.70 6.03 17.45
CA VAL A 2 -11.75 5.26 16.20
C VAL A 2 -10.38 5.47 15.56
N ILE A 3 -9.61 4.40 15.42
CA ILE A 3 -8.33 4.45 14.70
C ILE A 3 -8.69 4.44 13.22
N LYS A 4 -8.37 5.52 12.53
CA LYS A 4 -8.51 5.59 11.07
C LYS A 4 -7.38 4.81 10.43
N GLN A 5 -7.66 4.14 9.31
CA GLN A 5 -6.64 3.54 8.47
C GLN A 5 -5.92 4.64 7.69
N ASP A 6 -4.60 4.55 7.59
CA ASP A 6 -3.79 5.48 6.82
C ASP A 6 -3.67 4.99 5.36
N VAL A 7 -3.94 5.90 4.43
CA VAL A 7 -3.78 5.70 2.99
C VAL A 7 -2.70 6.65 2.50
N LEU A 8 -1.73 6.15 1.75
CA LEU A 8 -0.70 6.96 1.12
C LEU A 8 -1.07 7.26 -0.32
N VAL A 9 -1.07 8.54 -0.70
CA VAL A 9 -1.40 8.99 -2.06
C VAL A 9 -0.16 9.56 -2.72
N PHE A 10 0.14 9.07 -3.91
CA PHE A 10 1.15 9.65 -4.80
C PHE A 10 0.44 10.42 -5.91
N GLY A 11 0.75 11.70 -6.05
CA GLY A 11 0.08 12.57 -7.02
C GLY A 11 -1.22 13.20 -6.49
N GLU A 12 -2.09 13.66 -7.39
CA GLU A 12 -3.31 14.41 -7.04
C GLU A 12 -4.57 13.82 -7.69
N ILE A 13 -5.66 13.79 -6.93
CA ILE A 13 -7.03 13.55 -7.43
C ILE A 13 -7.63 14.88 -7.92
N ARG A 14 -7.90 14.99 -9.23
CA ARG A 14 -8.23 16.26 -9.88
C ARG A 14 -9.72 16.49 -10.07
N HIS A 15 -10.48 15.43 -10.32
CA HIS A 15 -11.88 15.48 -10.76
C HIS A 15 -12.84 15.00 -9.65
N ALA A 16 -12.58 13.84 -9.03
CA ALA A 16 -13.40 13.23 -7.98
C ALA A 16 -13.17 13.84 -6.58
N LYS A 17 -12.96 15.16 -6.50
CA LYS A 17 -12.62 15.88 -5.25
C LYS A 17 -13.68 15.69 -4.17
N LYS A 18 -14.96 15.69 -4.54
CA LYS A 18 -16.05 15.54 -3.58
C LYS A 18 -15.97 14.20 -2.84
N SER A 19 -15.86 13.11 -3.59
CA SER A 19 -15.79 11.75 -3.04
C SER A 19 -14.51 11.56 -2.23
N PHE A 20 -13.40 12.14 -2.69
CA PHE A 20 -12.15 12.13 -1.93
C PHE A 20 -12.27 12.83 -0.57
N GLU A 21 -12.91 13.99 -0.51
CA GLU A 21 -13.15 14.69 0.76
C GLU A 21 -14.09 13.90 1.70
N GLU A 22 -15.13 13.24 1.17
CA GLU A 22 -15.98 12.34 1.95
C GLU A 22 -15.20 11.16 2.52
N MET A 23 -14.22 10.62 1.78
CA MET A 23 -13.34 9.56 2.29
C MET A 23 -12.40 10.06 3.39
N LYS A 24 -11.89 11.30 3.32
CA LYS A 24 -11.05 11.90 4.37
C LYS A 24 -11.76 12.01 5.73
N GLU A 25 -13.09 12.04 5.75
CA GLU A 25 -13.85 11.98 6.99
C GLU A 25 -13.69 10.61 7.68
N ARG A 26 -13.51 9.54 6.91
CA ARG A 26 -13.44 8.14 7.37
C ARG A 26 -12.02 7.61 7.53
N TYR A 27 -11.12 7.99 6.63
CA TYR A 27 -9.74 7.50 6.53
C TYR A 27 -8.74 8.66 6.65
N GLU A 28 -7.49 8.35 6.97
CA GLU A 28 -6.42 9.34 7.02
C GLU A 28 -5.62 9.28 5.72
N PHE A 29 -5.59 10.36 4.94
CA PHE A 29 -4.84 10.40 3.69
C PHE A 29 -3.54 11.17 3.88
N LYS A 30 -2.42 10.51 3.59
CA LYS A 30 -1.07 11.07 3.58
C LYS A 30 -0.66 11.28 2.15
N GLU A 31 -0.35 12.51 1.76
CA GLU A 31 0.13 12.82 0.41
C GLU A 31 1.66 12.76 0.38
N PHE A 32 2.21 12.08 -0.64
CA PHE A 32 3.64 12.04 -0.91
C PHE A 32 3.96 12.80 -2.19
N ASN A 33 4.80 13.85 -2.07
CA ASN A 33 5.09 14.80 -3.13
C ASN A 33 6.61 15.02 -3.33
N SER A 34 7.45 14.06 -2.93
CA SER A 34 8.92 14.20 -2.95
C SER A 34 9.56 13.21 -3.95
N THR A 35 10.82 12.80 -3.76
CA THR A 35 11.49 11.86 -4.68
C THR A 35 11.43 10.42 -4.18
N LYS A 36 11.62 9.43 -5.07
CA LYS A 36 11.80 8.01 -4.69
C LYS A 36 12.81 7.81 -3.55
N ASN A 37 13.93 8.53 -3.56
CA ASN A 37 14.93 8.42 -2.49
C ASN A 37 14.42 8.94 -1.14
N ASP A 38 13.65 10.03 -1.14
CA ASP A 38 13.00 10.52 0.08
C ASP A 38 11.97 9.50 0.58
N PHE A 39 11.25 8.86 -0.35
CA PHE A 39 10.31 7.81 0.00
C PHE A 39 11.01 6.66 0.72
N LEU A 40 12.11 6.13 0.18
CA LEU A 40 12.86 5.04 0.80
C LEU A 40 13.39 5.38 2.20
N LEU A 41 13.71 6.65 2.46
CA LEU A 41 14.14 7.14 3.78
C LEU A 41 12.97 7.27 4.76
N GLU A 42 11.80 7.70 4.30
CA GLU A 42 10.63 7.96 5.14
C GLU A 42 9.69 6.74 5.29
N ALA A 43 9.74 5.77 4.35
CA ALA A 43 8.84 4.62 4.22
C ALA A 43 8.68 3.85 5.53
N THR A 44 9.81 3.52 6.16
CA THR A 44 9.87 2.67 7.35
C THR A 44 9.47 3.39 8.65
N THR A 45 9.35 4.72 8.64
CA THR A 45 9.11 5.50 9.88
C THR A 45 7.81 6.31 9.82
N LYS A 46 7.59 7.06 8.74
CA LYS A 46 6.45 7.97 8.59
C LYS A 46 5.19 7.27 8.06
N TYR A 47 5.41 6.20 7.32
CA TYR A 47 4.37 5.42 6.65
C TYR A 47 4.18 4.02 7.25
N GLU A 48 4.67 3.79 8.48
CA GLU A 48 4.55 2.50 9.18
C GLU A 48 3.10 2.01 9.30
N LYS A 49 2.14 2.91 9.48
CA LYS A 49 0.71 2.57 9.65
C LYS A 49 -0.11 2.59 8.35
N VAL A 50 0.55 2.83 7.22
CA VAL A 50 -0.13 2.87 5.94
C VAL A 50 -0.55 1.46 5.57
N VAL A 51 -1.84 1.29 5.26
CA VAL A 51 -2.40 0.01 4.85
C VAL A 51 -2.61 -0.08 3.34
N ALA A 52 -2.85 1.06 2.68
CA ALA A 52 -3.11 1.12 1.25
C ALA A 52 -2.37 2.28 0.59
N ILE A 53 -1.98 2.07 -0.67
CA ILE A 53 -1.33 3.08 -1.51
C ILE A 53 -2.22 3.37 -2.71
N LEU A 54 -2.43 4.65 -3.02
CA LEU A 54 -3.11 5.13 -4.21
C LEU A 54 -2.12 5.88 -5.10
N LEU A 55 -1.89 5.38 -6.31
CA LEU A 55 -1.12 6.05 -7.35
C LEU A 55 -2.08 6.83 -8.25
N ALA A 56 -2.16 8.14 -8.01
CA ALA A 56 -3.01 9.07 -8.73
C ALA A 56 -2.27 9.77 -9.88
N HIS A 57 -2.90 10.77 -10.50
CA HIS A 57 -2.29 11.52 -11.59
C HIS A 57 -0.99 12.20 -11.15
N GLY A 58 0.09 11.94 -11.89
CA GLY A 58 1.43 12.47 -11.61
C GLY A 58 2.30 11.57 -10.72
N ALA A 59 1.80 10.40 -10.28
CA ALA A 59 2.60 9.44 -9.51
C ALA A 59 3.85 8.95 -10.27
N ASP A 60 3.75 8.86 -11.60
CA ASP A 60 4.84 8.52 -12.53
C ASP A 60 6.02 9.49 -12.40
N GLN A 61 5.77 10.77 -12.14
CA GLN A 61 6.83 11.78 -12.00
C GLN A 61 7.52 11.76 -10.63
N ILE A 62 6.92 11.09 -9.65
CA ILE A 62 7.36 11.11 -8.25
C ILE A 62 8.26 9.90 -7.95
N VAL A 63 7.77 8.71 -8.30
CA VAL A 63 8.41 7.44 -7.94
C VAL A 63 9.01 6.72 -9.16
N ASP A 64 8.73 7.18 -10.38
CA ASP A 64 9.03 6.54 -11.67
C ASP A 64 8.38 5.15 -11.78
N ARG A 65 8.90 4.18 -11.01
CA ARG A 65 8.37 2.83 -10.89
C ARG A 65 8.50 2.28 -9.48
N PHE A 66 7.43 1.64 -9.01
CA PHE A 66 7.41 0.76 -7.84
C PHE A 66 8.08 -0.57 -8.19
N ASP A 67 9.41 -0.54 -8.19
CA ASP A 67 10.25 -1.72 -8.32
C ASP A 67 10.37 -2.48 -6.99
N THR A 68 11.00 -3.66 -7.01
CA THR A 68 11.26 -4.48 -5.82
C THR A 68 11.85 -3.69 -4.65
N GLU A 69 12.80 -2.78 -4.89
CA GLU A 69 13.41 -1.97 -3.82
C GLU A 69 12.39 -1.07 -3.09
N VAL A 70 11.44 -0.48 -3.83
CA VAL A 70 10.39 0.37 -3.25
C VAL A 70 9.39 -0.48 -2.50
N LEU A 71 9.04 -1.63 -3.06
CA LEU A 71 8.08 -2.57 -2.48
C LEU A 71 8.62 -3.21 -1.19
N ASP A 72 9.92 -3.53 -1.15
CA ASP A 72 10.58 -4.08 0.04
C ASP A 72 10.73 -3.05 1.17
N ALA A 73 10.75 -1.75 0.82
CA ALA A 73 10.78 -0.67 1.80
C ALA A 73 9.40 -0.35 2.41
N LEU A 74 8.32 -0.93 1.87
CA LEU A 74 6.97 -0.71 2.38
C LEU A 74 6.81 -1.28 3.80
N SER A 75 5.89 -0.65 4.55
CA SER A 75 5.46 -1.24 5.82
C SER A 75 4.84 -2.62 5.57
N PRO A 76 5.06 -3.61 6.46
CA PRO A 76 4.37 -4.89 6.40
C PRO A 76 2.84 -4.76 6.48
N ASP A 77 2.33 -3.63 6.97
CA ASP A 77 0.89 -3.34 7.03
C ASP A 77 0.29 -2.99 5.65
N VAL A 78 1.12 -2.65 4.66
CA VAL A 78 0.65 -2.35 3.30
C VAL A 78 0.20 -3.63 2.63
N ASN A 79 -1.10 -3.71 2.34
CA ASN A 79 -1.69 -4.87 1.67
C ASN A 79 -2.15 -4.58 0.24
N VAL A 80 -2.38 -3.33 -0.12
CA VAL A 80 -3.00 -2.95 -1.40
C VAL A 80 -2.31 -1.74 -2.02
N ILE A 81 -2.04 -1.84 -3.32
CA ILE A 81 -1.65 -0.73 -4.20
C ILE A 81 -2.73 -0.59 -5.29
N LEU A 82 -3.32 0.60 -5.38
CA LEU A 82 -4.31 0.93 -6.38
C LEU A 82 -3.74 1.99 -7.34
N VAL A 83 -3.91 1.77 -8.64
CA VAL A 83 -3.33 2.62 -9.68
C VAL A 83 -4.42 3.23 -10.56
N ILE A 84 -4.45 4.56 -10.64
CA ILE A 84 -5.24 5.26 -11.65
C ILE A 84 -4.45 5.22 -12.97
N GLY A 85 -4.91 4.42 -13.91
CA GLY A 85 -4.20 4.13 -15.17
C GLY A 85 -3.73 2.69 -15.25
N ASN A 86 -2.55 2.44 -15.82
CA ASN A 86 -2.01 1.11 -16.05
C ASN A 86 -1.04 0.71 -14.93
N ALA A 87 -1.39 -0.29 -14.12
CA ALA A 87 -0.48 -0.73 -13.05
C ALA A 87 0.82 -1.32 -13.60
N SER A 88 0.81 -1.97 -14.77
CA SER A 88 2.00 -2.63 -15.31
C SER A 88 3.09 -1.64 -15.75
N ASP A 89 2.72 -0.38 -15.98
CA ASP A 89 3.68 0.69 -16.31
C ASP A 89 4.35 1.26 -15.05
N LEU A 90 3.63 1.30 -13.93
CA LEU A 90 4.05 1.96 -12.69
C LEU A 90 4.49 1.02 -11.58
N VAL A 91 4.09 -0.24 -11.61
CA VAL A 91 4.32 -1.23 -10.55
C VAL A 91 4.86 -2.51 -11.16
N ASP A 92 5.91 -3.07 -10.57
CA ASP A 92 6.28 -4.45 -10.83
C ASP A 92 5.27 -5.39 -10.13
N VAL A 93 4.24 -5.79 -10.88
CA VAL A 93 3.16 -6.67 -10.40
C VAL A 93 3.69 -8.00 -9.86
N LYS A 94 4.79 -8.51 -10.44
CA LYS A 94 5.40 -9.75 -9.97
C LYS A 94 6.05 -9.52 -8.61
N ALA A 95 6.87 -8.48 -8.47
CA ALA A 95 7.51 -8.13 -7.22
C ALA A 95 6.47 -7.78 -6.12
N ALA A 96 5.36 -7.15 -6.48
CA ALA A 96 4.27 -6.85 -5.55
C ALA A 96 3.59 -8.13 -5.05
N THR A 97 3.37 -9.10 -5.95
CA THR A 97 2.84 -10.43 -5.60
C THR A 97 3.78 -11.19 -4.68
N GLU A 98 5.08 -11.20 -4.98
CA GLU A 98 6.13 -11.79 -4.12
C GLU A 98 6.24 -11.08 -2.77
N ASN A 99 5.77 -9.84 -2.69
CA ASN A 99 5.68 -9.09 -1.44
C ASN A 99 4.36 -9.28 -0.68
N GLY A 100 3.39 -10.03 -1.22
CA GLY A 100 2.08 -10.23 -0.61
C GLY A 100 1.14 -9.03 -0.75
N VAL A 101 1.38 -8.16 -1.73
CA VAL A 101 0.63 -6.93 -1.96
C VAL A 101 -0.30 -7.09 -3.16
N PHE A 102 -1.58 -6.81 -2.98
CA PHE A 102 -2.55 -6.78 -4.08
C PHE A 102 -2.35 -5.53 -4.92
N VAL A 103 -2.39 -5.70 -6.24
CA VAL A 103 -2.30 -4.58 -7.18
C VAL A 103 -3.58 -4.54 -7.99
N ALA A 104 -4.25 -3.39 -8.01
CA ALA A 104 -5.42 -3.15 -8.85
C ALA A 104 -5.23 -1.87 -9.66
N ASP A 105 -5.86 -1.80 -10.83
CA ASP A 105 -5.78 -0.66 -11.72
C ASP A 105 -7.12 -0.28 -12.34
N THR A 106 -7.17 0.85 -13.03
CA THR A 106 -8.36 1.32 -13.74
C THR A 106 -8.21 1.20 -15.26
N VAL A 107 -7.23 0.42 -15.75
CA VAL A 107 -6.93 0.35 -17.18
C VAL A 107 -8.12 -0.21 -17.97
N SER A 108 -8.92 -1.10 -17.39
CA SER A 108 -10.11 -1.68 -18.02
C SER A 108 -11.23 -0.67 -18.33
N GLU A 109 -11.09 0.59 -17.89
CA GLU A 109 -12.12 1.62 -17.96
C GLU A 109 -11.96 2.61 -19.14
N PHE A 110 -11.37 2.16 -20.26
CA PHE A 110 -11.08 2.98 -21.46
C PHE A 110 -12.25 3.76 -22.08
N GLN A 111 -13.49 3.60 -21.61
CA GLN A 111 -14.67 4.32 -22.08
C GLN A 111 -15.18 5.39 -21.08
N LEU A 112 -14.56 5.50 -19.91
CA LEU A 112 -14.97 6.40 -18.84
C LEU A 112 -14.30 7.77 -18.96
N THR A 113 -14.94 8.79 -18.40
CA THR A 113 -14.36 10.12 -18.20
C THR A 113 -13.32 10.10 -17.09
N GLU A 114 -12.42 11.09 -17.03
CA GLU A 114 -11.40 11.19 -15.97
C GLU A 114 -12.03 11.21 -14.56
N GLU A 115 -13.20 11.83 -14.40
CA GLU A 115 -13.95 11.83 -13.14
C GLU A 115 -14.46 10.44 -12.76
N GLU A 116 -14.99 9.69 -13.72
CA GLU A 116 -15.49 8.33 -13.50
C GLU A 116 -14.34 7.36 -13.18
N ILE A 117 -13.19 7.51 -13.82
CA ILE A 117 -11.98 6.72 -13.53
C ILE A 117 -11.49 6.99 -12.10
N GLU A 118 -11.39 8.26 -11.70
CA GLU A 118 -11.00 8.60 -10.34
C GLU A 118 -12.04 8.11 -9.32
N GLN A 119 -13.33 8.18 -9.64
CA GLN A 119 -14.40 7.65 -8.77
C GLN A 119 -14.29 6.14 -8.60
N ALA A 120 -14.10 5.39 -9.69
CA ALA A 120 -13.95 3.94 -9.65
C ALA A 120 -12.72 3.54 -8.83
N ALA A 121 -11.62 4.29 -8.95
CA ALA A 121 -10.43 4.10 -8.14
C ALA A 121 -10.72 4.30 -6.64
N LEU A 122 -11.40 5.39 -6.27
CA LEU A 122 -11.78 5.66 -4.89
C LEU A 122 -12.75 4.61 -4.32
N ASP A 123 -13.72 4.15 -5.11
CA ASP A 123 -14.68 3.12 -4.70
C ASP A 123 -13.98 1.76 -4.49
N ASN A 124 -13.00 1.43 -5.33
CA ASN A 124 -12.22 0.21 -5.21
C ASN A 124 -11.26 0.29 -4.01
N LEU A 125 -10.65 1.46 -3.79
CA LEU A 125 -9.85 1.72 -2.58
C LEU A 125 -10.71 1.56 -1.31
N GLU A 126 -11.91 2.14 -1.27
CA GLU A 126 -12.80 1.99 -0.11
C GLU A 126 -13.16 0.52 0.13
N PHE A 127 -13.49 -0.21 -0.94
CA PHE A 127 -13.75 -1.64 -0.85
C PHE A 127 -12.55 -2.42 -0.31
N ALA A 128 -11.35 -2.11 -0.78
CA ALA A 128 -10.10 -2.72 -0.33
C ALA A 128 -9.80 -2.41 1.14
N LEU A 129 -10.06 -1.19 1.61
CA LEU A 129 -9.88 -0.81 3.01
C LEU A 129 -10.85 -1.56 3.96
N ILE A 130 -12.05 -1.88 3.48
CA ILE A 130 -13.07 -2.62 4.23
C ILE A 130 -12.80 -4.14 4.23
N THR A 131 -12.38 -4.68 3.09
CA THR A 131 -12.31 -6.15 2.88
C THR A 131 -10.89 -6.72 2.92
N GLY A 132 -9.87 -5.87 2.79
CA GLY A 132 -8.47 -6.25 2.65
C GLY A 132 -8.05 -6.65 1.23
N VAL A 133 -8.99 -6.71 0.27
CA VAL A 133 -8.72 -7.14 -1.12
C VAL A 133 -9.46 -6.23 -2.10
N PRO A 134 -8.82 -5.70 -3.16
CA PRO A 134 -9.51 -4.88 -4.15
C PRO A 134 -10.33 -5.75 -5.12
N LYS A 135 -11.34 -5.16 -5.78
CA LYS A 135 -12.29 -5.87 -6.65
C LYS A 135 -11.65 -6.42 -7.93
N ASP A 136 -10.78 -5.62 -8.53
CA ASP A 136 -10.20 -5.86 -9.87
C ASP A 136 -8.68 -5.95 -9.79
N THR A 137 -8.19 -6.97 -9.08
CA THR A 137 -6.75 -7.23 -8.95
C THR A 137 -6.14 -7.63 -10.30
N VAL A 138 -5.03 -7.00 -10.65
CA VAL A 138 -4.17 -7.36 -11.78
C VAL A 138 -3.39 -8.65 -11.48
N ASN A 139 -2.97 -8.83 -10.23
CA ASN A 139 -2.36 -10.08 -9.77
C ASN A 139 -3.39 -11.12 -9.31
N LYS A 140 -2.97 -12.38 -9.26
CA LYS A 140 -3.85 -13.48 -8.88
C LYS A 140 -4.04 -13.49 -7.37
N ILE A 141 -5.30 -13.37 -6.93
CA ILE A 141 -5.66 -13.28 -5.52
C ILE A 141 -5.10 -14.44 -4.70
N GLU A 142 -5.18 -15.67 -5.21
CA GLU A 142 -4.71 -16.89 -4.52
C GLU A 142 -3.21 -16.84 -4.21
N GLU A 143 -2.40 -16.43 -5.19
CA GLU A 143 -0.94 -16.33 -5.05
C GLU A 143 -0.55 -15.25 -4.02
N VAL A 144 -1.18 -14.07 -4.10
CA VAL A 144 -0.93 -12.98 -3.15
C VAL A 144 -1.32 -13.37 -1.73
N SER A 145 -2.49 -14.00 -1.57
CA SER A 145 -3.01 -14.41 -0.25
C SER A 145 -2.11 -15.42 0.43
N GLU A 146 -1.56 -16.39 -0.32
CA GLU A 146 -0.63 -17.38 0.19
C GLU A 146 0.68 -16.74 0.67
N VAL A 147 1.25 -15.82 -0.13
CA VAL A 147 2.47 -15.09 0.22
C VAL A 147 2.25 -14.19 1.44
N ALA A 148 1.14 -13.44 1.48
CA ALA A 148 0.80 -12.57 2.60
C ALA A 148 0.64 -13.37 3.91
N ALA A 149 -0.01 -14.54 3.84
CA ALA A 149 -0.13 -15.44 4.98
C ALA A 149 1.23 -15.98 5.44
N GLY A 150 2.11 -16.35 4.49
CA GLY A 150 3.48 -16.78 4.78
C GLY A 150 4.29 -15.71 5.51
N LYS A 151 4.32 -14.48 5.00
CA LYS A 151 5.00 -13.35 5.64
C LYS A 151 4.45 -13.04 7.03
N ALA A 152 3.13 -13.09 7.21
CA ALA A 152 2.52 -12.87 8.53
C ALA A 152 3.01 -13.91 9.56
N VAL A 153 3.14 -15.18 9.14
CA VAL A 153 3.70 -16.24 10.00
C VAL A 153 5.17 -15.97 10.34
N GLU A 154 5.99 -15.57 9.37
CA GLU A 154 7.40 -15.23 9.59
C GLU A 154 7.58 -14.05 10.54
N LEU A 155 6.79 -12.98 10.39
CA LEU A 155 6.81 -11.83 11.29
C LEU A 155 6.41 -12.19 12.72
N VAL A 156 5.39 -13.04 12.88
CA VAL A 156 4.98 -13.55 14.20
C VAL A 156 6.06 -14.43 14.81
N ALA A 157 6.74 -15.27 14.01
CA ALA A 157 7.84 -16.10 14.47
C ALA A 157 9.05 -15.25 14.92
N ALA A 158 9.45 -14.26 14.14
CA ALA A 158 10.56 -13.35 14.47
C ALA A 158 10.29 -12.55 15.76
N ASN A 159 9.05 -12.10 15.96
CA ASN A 159 8.64 -11.42 17.20
C ASN A 159 8.49 -12.39 18.39
N GLY A 160 8.21 -13.66 18.13
CA GLY A 160 8.21 -14.72 19.13
C GLY A 160 9.61 -15.05 19.64
N GLU A 161 10.60 -15.15 18.73
CA GLU A 161 12.00 -15.41 19.07
C GLU A 161 12.66 -14.25 19.83
N MET A 162 12.25 -12.98 19.60
CA MET A 162 12.72 -11.84 20.42
C MET A 162 12.26 -11.90 21.89
N ASN A 163 11.14 -12.56 22.19
CA ASN A 163 10.65 -12.72 23.56
C ASN A 163 11.29 -13.91 24.30
N ASP A 164 12.02 -14.77 23.60
CA ASP A 164 12.72 -15.93 24.16
C ASP A 164 14.23 -15.67 24.39
N LEU A 165 14.68 -14.41 24.24
CA LEU A 165 15.96 -13.97 24.79
C LEU A 165 15.83 -13.87 26.32
N ASP A 166 16.02 -15.04 26.92
CA ASP A 166 16.12 -15.28 28.35
C ASP A 166 17.11 -14.29 29.00
N LEU A 167 16.58 -13.33 29.77
CA LEU A 167 17.35 -12.35 30.54
C LEU A 167 18.18 -13.00 31.68
N SER A 168 18.21 -14.33 31.82
CA SER A 168 19.02 -15.03 32.82
C SER A 168 20.53 -15.03 32.55
N ASP A 169 20.98 -14.67 31.34
CA ASP A 169 22.43 -14.61 31.01
C ASP A 169 23.11 -13.28 31.37
N ILE A 170 22.38 -12.30 31.93
CA ILE A 170 22.99 -11.08 32.47
C ILE A 170 23.51 -11.36 33.90
N GLN A 171 24.56 -12.17 34.00
CA GLN A 171 25.41 -12.20 35.20
C GLN A 171 26.32 -10.96 35.18
N ILE A 172 25.83 -9.87 35.78
CA ILE A 172 26.70 -8.77 36.21
C ILE A 172 27.49 -9.30 37.41
N ASN A 173 28.72 -9.75 37.16
CA ASN A 173 29.70 -9.95 38.22
C ASN A 173 30.03 -8.58 38.83
N ILE A 174 29.79 -8.48 40.14
CA ILE A 174 30.04 -7.32 41.00
C ILE A 174 31.54 -7.11 41.20
#